data_AF-A0A5A7TN65-F1
#
_entry.id   AF-A0A5A7TN65-F1
#
_cell.length_a   1.000
_cell.length_b   1.000
_cell.length_c   1.000
_cell.angle_alpha   90.00
_cell.angle_beta   90.00
_cell.angle_gamma   90.00
#
_symmetry.space_group_name_H-M   'P 1'
#
loop_
_entity.id
_entity.type
_entity.pdbx_description
1 polymer ?
#
loop_
_entity_poly.entity_id
_entity_poly.type
_entity_poly.pdbx_seq_one_letter_code
_entity_poly.pdbx_strand_id
1 'polypeptide(L)'
;MLIKIKEEVKKQFEAGFLAVAKYPILVANIVPVPKKDGKVRMCVDYRDLNRASLKDNFPLPHIDVLVDNTAGFSTFSFMDGFSGYNQIKMAPEDQEKNDIHHLVGNVLL
;
A
#
# COMPACT_ATOMS: atom_id res chain seq x y z
N MET A 1 -16.12 16.59 3.15
CA MET A 1 -15.31 15.58 2.42
C MET A 1 -13.93 16.11 2.07
N LEU A 2 -13.80 17.25 1.38
CA LEU A 2 -12.49 17.86 1.04
C LEU A 2 -11.58 18.14 2.24
N ILE A 3 -12.12 18.62 3.36
CA ILE A 3 -11.34 18.88 4.60
C ILE A 3 -10.66 17.58 5.08
N LYS A 4 -11.44 16.49 5.17
CA LYS A 4 -10.96 15.17 5.59
C LYS A 4 -9.90 14.60 4.64
N ILE A 5 -10.02 14.86 3.34
CA ILE A 5 -9.03 14.46 2.33
C ILE A 5 -7.72 15.19 2.58
N LYS A 6 -7.76 16.52 2.80
CA LYS A 6 -6.56 17.31 3.09
C LYS A 6 -5.87 16.85 4.38
N GLU A 7 -6.63 16.56 5.42
CA GLU A 7 -6.11 16.05 6.69
C GLU A 7 -5.40 14.70 6.52
N GLU A 8 -6.01 13.76 5.80
CA GLU A 8 -5.44 12.43 5.58
C GLU A 8 -4.17 12.50 4.71
N VAL A 9 -4.17 13.32 3.64
CA VAL A 9 -2.97 13.55 2.80
C VAL A 9 -1.85 14.17 3.64
N LYS A 10 -2.15 15.19 4.44
CA LYS A 10 -1.15 15.83 5.32
C LYS A 10 -0.55 14.82 6.30
N LYS A 11 -1.39 13.99 6.93
CA LYS A 11 -0.94 12.95 7.86
C LYS A 11 0.02 11.95 7.21
N GLN A 12 -0.30 11.48 6.00
CA GLN A 12 0.56 10.53 5.27
C GLN A 12 1.87 11.18 4.82
N PHE A 13 1.85 12.47 4.48
CA PHE A 13 3.05 13.25 4.16
C PHE A 13 3.96 13.41 5.37
N GLU A 14 3.43 13.80 6.52
CA GLU A 14 4.19 13.93 7.77
C GLU A 14 4.76 12.60 8.25
N ALA A 15 4.07 11.47 7.99
CA ALA A 15 4.56 10.13 8.28
C ALA A 15 5.70 9.67 7.35
N GLY A 16 6.05 10.45 6.32
CA GLY A 16 7.05 10.06 5.32
C GLY A 16 6.56 8.98 4.36
N PHE A 17 5.26 8.70 4.34
CA PHE A 17 4.64 7.85 3.33
C PHE A 17 4.31 8.61 2.06
N LEU A 18 4.58 9.91 1.98
CA LEU A 18 4.42 10.71 0.76
C LEU A 18 5.59 11.64 0.59
N ALA A 19 5.91 11.88 -0.68
CA ALA A 19 6.81 12.94 -1.10
C ALA A 19 6.27 13.58 -2.38
N VAL A 20 6.82 14.74 -2.71
CA VAL A 20 6.46 15.49 -3.91
C VAL A 20 7.33 15.01 -5.07
N ALA A 21 6.67 14.46 -6.10
CA ALA A 21 7.30 14.11 -7.37
C ALA A 21 7.57 15.36 -8.23
N LYS A 22 8.64 15.34 -9.02
CA LYS A 22 8.99 16.42 -9.96
C LYS A 22 9.03 15.85 -11.38
N TYR A 23 8.14 16.36 -12.23
CA TYR A 23 8.04 16.00 -13.66
C TYR A 23 7.74 14.51 -13.93
N PRO A 24 6.62 13.97 -13.44
CA PRO A 24 6.36 12.56 -13.63
C PRO A 24 5.90 12.21 -15.03
N ILE A 25 6.21 10.97 -15.38
CA ILE A 25 5.90 10.35 -16.65
C ILE A 25 4.49 9.71 -16.62
N LEU A 26 4.02 9.29 -15.44
CA LEU A 26 2.75 8.57 -15.24
C LEU A 26 1.93 9.24 -14.12
N VAL A 27 0.61 9.20 -14.22
CA VAL A 27 -0.30 9.70 -13.17
C VAL A 27 -1.45 8.72 -13.03
N ALA A 28 -1.87 8.47 -11.79
CA ALA A 28 -3.03 7.64 -11.48
C ALA A 28 -4.05 8.43 -10.67
N ASN A 29 -5.30 7.99 -10.75
CA ASN A 29 -6.41 8.66 -10.10
C ASN A 29 -6.43 8.36 -8.61
N ILE A 30 -6.70 9.39 -7.81
CA ILE A 30 -6.94 9.25 -6.37
C ILE A 30 -8.44 9.03 -6.13
N VAL A 31 -8.75 7.98 -5.39
CA VAL A 31 -10.12 7.58 -5.04
C VAL A 31 -10.29 7.70 -3.53
N PRO A 32 -10.95 8.76 -3.02
CA PRO A 32 -11.27 8.86 -1.61
C PRO A 32 -12.41 7.90 -1.24
N VAL A 33 -12.14 6.95 -0.34
CA VAL A 33 -13.12 5.95 0.11
C VAL A 33 -13.56 6.26 1.55
N PRO A 34 -14.85 6.51 1.81
CA PRO A 34 -15.33 6.73 3.17
C PRO A 34 -15.29 5.45 4.00
N LYS A 35 -14.81 5.54 5.24
CA LYS A 35 -14.85 4.46 6.22
C LYS A 35 -16.08 4.58 7.12
N LYS A 36 -16.50 3.46 7.72
CA LYS A 36 -17.61 3.40 8.68
C LYS A 36 -17.39 4.27 9.92
N ASP A 37 -16.14 4.51 10.31
CA ASP A 37 -15.75 5.36 11.44
C ASP A 37 -15.79 6.88 11.10
N GLY A 38 -16.26 7.24 9.90
CA GLY A 38 -16.36 8.63 9.45
C GLY A 38 -15.04 9.21 8.93
N LYS A 39 -13.95 8.44 8.91
CA LYS A 39 -12.67 8.83 8.27
C LYS A 39 -12.72 8.57 6.75
N VAL A 40 -11.70 9.04 6.04
CA VAL A 40 -11.49 8.75 4.61
C VAL A 40 -10.20 7.97 4.43
N ARG A 41 -10.21 6.98 3.53
CA ARG A 41 -9.00 6.32 3.04
C ARG A 41 -8.68 6.90 1.67
N MET A 42 -7.44 7.34 1.48
CA MET A 42 -6.96 7.70 0.14
C MET A 42 -6.50 6.42 -0.55
N CYS A 43 -7.22 6.01 -1.59
CA CYS A 43 -6.82 4.90 -2.46
C CYS A 43 -6.29 5.47 -3.78
N VAL A 44 -5.40 4.73 -4.44
CA VAL A 44 -4.90 5.06 -5.78
C VAL A 44 -5.30 3.97 -6.74
N ASP A 45 -5.77 4.38 -7.91
CA ASP A 45 -6.16 3.46 -8.97
C ASP A 45 -4.94 2.97 -9.76
N TYR A 46 -4.30 1.92 -9.26
CA TYR A 46 -3.13 1.31 -9.91
C TYR A 46 -3.45 0.36 -11.06
N ARG A 47 -4.68 0.30 -11.59
CA ARG A 47 -5.06 -0.72 -12.60
C ARG A 47 -4.16 -0.69 -13.83
N ASP A 48 -3.87 0.49 -14.36
CA ASP A 48 -3.00 0.63 -15.54
C ASP A 48 -1.53 0.35 -15.19
N LEU A 49 -1.07 0.79 -14.02
CA LEU A 49 0.28 0.50 -13.53
C LEU A 49 0.49 -1.01 -13.38
N ASN A 50 -0.42 -1.68 -12.66
CA ASN A 50 -0.36 -3.12 -12.39
C ASN A 50 -0.41 -3.96 -13.66
N ARG A 51 -1.02 -3.46 -14.74
CA ARG A 51 -1.02 -4.12 -16.05
C ARG A 51 0.31 -3.95 -16.79
N ALA A 52 1.00 -2.83 -16.58
CA ALA A 52 2.30 -2.53 -17.17
C ALA A 52 3.47 -3.16 -16.39
N SER A 53 3.30 -3.37 -15.08
CA SER A 53 4.32 -3.98 -14.21
C SER A 53 4.48 -5.48 -14.45
N LEU A 54 5.71 -5.97 -14.33
CA LEU A 54 6.01 -7.40 -14.28
C LEU A 54 5.43 -8.00 -12.99
N LYS A 55 4.78 -9.16 -13.12
CA LYS A 55 4.24 -9.89 -11.96
C LYS A 55 5.34 -10.72 -11.32
N ASP A 56 5.61 -10.47 -10.05
CA ASP A 56 6.42 -11.36 -9.23
C ASP A 56 5.56 -12.56 -8.79
N ASN A 57 6.05 -13.78 -9.05
CA ASN A 57 5.36 -15.02 -8.69
C ASN A 57 6.00 -15.63 -7.44
N PHE A 58 6.06 -14.85 -6.36
CA PHE A 58 6.55 -15.35 -5.09
C PHE A 58 5.67 -16.53 -4.63
N PRO A 59 6.24 -17.73 -4.41
CA PRO A 59 5.46 -18.90 -4.07
C PRO A 59 4.91 -18.77 -2.65
N LEU A 60 3.60 -18.56 -2.53
CA LEU A 60 2.91 -18.64 -1.25
C LEU A 60 2.53 -20.09 -0.96
N PRO A 61 2.76 -20.59 0.27
CA PRO A 61 2.38 -21.95 0.63
C PRO A 61 0.86 -22.11 0.60
N HIS A 62 0.40 -23.32 0.27
CA HIS A 62 -1.02 -23.65 0.37
C HIS A 62 -1.48 -23.58 1.83
N ILE A 63 -2.73 -23.17 2.06
CA ILE A 63 -3.27 -23.02 3.41
C ILE A 63 -3.20 -24.32 4.22
N ASP A 64 -3.43 -25.47 3.58
CA ASP A 64 -3.36 -26.79 4.24
C ASP A 64 -1.94 -27.07 4.76
N VAL A 65 -0.90 -26.68 4.01
CA VAL A 65 0.49 -26.83 4.44
C VAL A 65 0.76 -25.99 5.69
N LEU A 66 0.21 -24.77 5.75
CA LEU A 66 0.33 -23.91 6.93
C LEU A 66 -0.38 -24.54 8.14
N VAL A 67 -1.57 -25.13 7.95
CA VAL A 67 -2.33 -25.79 9.02
C VAL A 67 -1.59 -27.04 9.51
N ASP A 68 -1.18 -27.93 8.61
CA ASP A 68 -0.49 -29.18 8.95
C ASP A 68 0.83 -28.92 9.69
N ASN A 69 1.60 -27.91 9.26
CA ASN A 69 2.83 -27.50 9.93
C ASN A 69 2.61 -27.02 11.37
N THR A 70 1.39 -26.59 11.70
CA THR A 70 1.01 -26.13 13.03
C THR A 70 0.34 -27.22 13.87
N ALA A 71 0.07 -28.40 13.30
CA ALA A 71 -0.53 -29.50 14.04
C ALA A 71 0.40 -30.02 15.15
N GLY A 72 -0.16 -30.30 16.33
CA GLY A 72 0.59 -30.87 17.46
C GLY A 72 1.23 -29.84 18.40
N PHE A 73 1.21 -28.55 18.08
CA PHE A 73 1.58 -27.49 19.01
C PHE A 73 0.44 -27.17 19.97
N SER A 74 0.74 -26.99 21.25
CA SER A 74 -0.25 -26.71 22.31
C SER A 74 -0.62 -25.23 22.43
N THR A 75 0.11 -24.33 21.78
CA THR A 75 -0.09 -22.88 21.87
C THR A 75 0.33 -22.19 20.58
N PHE A 76 -0.46 -21.20 20.16
CA PHE A 76 -0.20 -20.35 19.00
C PHE A 76 -0.17 -18.89 19.43
N SER A 77 0.75 -18.13 18.84
CA SER A 77 0.75 -16.67 18.90
C SER A 77 0.63 -16.12 17.49
N PHE A 78 -0.22 -15.11 17.32
CA PHE A 78 -0.42 -14.42 16.06
C PHE A 78 0.04 -12.99 16.21
N MET A 79 0.84 -12.52 15.25
CA MET A 79 1.26 -11.14 15.16
C MET A 79 0.69 -10.54 13.89
N ASP A 80 0.10 -9.34 13.99
CA ASP A 80 -0.33 -8.58 12.83
C ASP A 80 0.76 -7.60 12.40
N GLY A 81 1.08 -7.63 11.11
CA GLY A 81 1.96 -6.64 10.49
C GLY A 81 1.21 -5.36 10.22
N PHE A 82 0.78 -4.65 11.27
CA PHE A 82 -0.02 -3.44 11.13
C PHE A 82 0.67 -2.42 10.23
N SER A 83 -0.02 -2.01 9.16
CA SER A 83 0.54 -1.13 8.12
C SER A 83 1.83 -1.67 7.48
N GLY A 84 2.05 -2.99 7.45
CA GLY A 84 3.28 -3.62 6.95
C GLY A 84 3.67 -3.19 5.54
N TYR A 85 2.66 -2.94 4.72
CA TYR A 85 2.76 -2.34 3.39
C TYR A 85 3.52 -1.00 3.34
N ASN A 86 3.37 -0.15 4.36
CA ASN A 86 4.05 1.14 4.46
C ASN A 86 5.43 1.04 5.12
N GLN A 87 5.80 -0.13 5.66
CA GLN A 87 7.09 -0.34 6.31
C GLN A 87 8.19 -0.69 5.30
N ILE A 88 7.81 -1.31 4.18
CA ILE A 88 8.74 -1.67 3.09
C ILE A 88 8.91 -0.46 2.18
N LYS A 89 10.14 0.03 2.05
CA LYS A 89 10.47 1.17 1.17
C LYS A 89 10.54 0.74 -0.29
N MET A 90 10.11 1.62 -1.18
CA MET A 90 10.27 1.46 -2.62
C MET A 90 11.75 1.64 -2.99
N ALA A 91 12.25 0.84 -3.93
CA ALA A 91 13.59 0.99 -4.48
C ALA A 91 13.75 2.39 -5.12
N PRO A 92 14.86 3.12 -4.90
CA PRO A 92 15.03 4.48 -5.41
C PRO A 92 14.83 4.62 -6.92
N GLU A 93 15.24 3.61 -7.69
CA GLU A 93 15.16 3.59 -9.15
C GLU A 93 13.71 3.48 -9.65
N ASP A 94 12.85 2.89 -8.83
CA ASP A 94 11.43 2.70 -9.11
C ASP A 94 10.57 3.86 -8.58
N GLN A 95 11.11 4.70 -7.69
CA GLN A 95 10.43 5.91 -7.23
C GLN A 95 10.22 6.91 -8.37
N GLU A 96 11.19 7.04 -9.29
CA GLU A 96 11.10 7.94 -10.46
C GLU A 96 10.33 7.34 -11.66
N LYS A 97 10.21 6.01 -11.75
CA LYS A 97 9.47 5.34 -12.83
C LYS A 97 7.99 5.15 -12.50
N ASN A 98 7.67 4.93 -11.23
CA ASN A 98 6.30 4.80 -10.73
C ASN A 98 5.72 6.13 -10.28
N ASP A 99 6.13 7.23 -10.91
CA ASP A 99 5.93 8.61 -10.47
C ASP A 99 4.47 9.09 -10.63
N ILE A 100 3.52 8.22 -10.31
CA ILE A 100 2.12 8.52 -10.14
C ILE A 100 1.99 9.67 -9.15
N HIS A 101 1.60 10.84 -9.66
CA HIS A 101 1.40 12.05 -8.84
C HIS A 101 0.53 11.75 -7.63
N HIS A 102 1.14 12.03 -6.47
CA HIS A 102 0.67 11.69 -5.13
C HIS A 102 0.68 10.18 -4.93
N LEU A 103 1.80 9.64 -4.48
CA LEU A 103 2.03 9.24 -3.08
C LEU A 103 3.37 8.47 -3.10
N VAL A 104 4.50 9.10 -2.71
CA VAL A 104 5.77 8.36 -2.45
C VAL A 104 5.64 7.61 -1.14
N GLY A 105 4.84 6.56 -1.22
CA GLY A 105 4.63 5.53 -0.23
C GLY A 105 3.65 4.58 -0.87
N ASN A 106 3.90 3.31 -0.63
CA ASN A 106 3.05 2.23 -1.07
C ASN A 106 1.64 2.41 -0.51
N VAL A 107 0.79 3.20 -1.16
CA VAL A 107 -0.64 3.28 -0.85
C VAL A 107 -1.25 2.01 -1.38
N LEU A 108 -1.07 0.91 -0.64
CA LEU A 108 -1.60 -0.37 -1.06
C LEU A 108 -3.12 -0.38 -1.10
N LEU A 109 -3.62 -1.06 -2.14
CA LEU A 109 -4.93 -1.74 -2.26
C LEU A 109 -6.13 -1.05 -1.58
#